data_AF-A0AAV9Y153-F1
#
_entry.id   AF-A0AAV9Y153-F1
#
_cell.length_a   1.000
_cell.length_b   1.000
_cell.length_c   1.000
_cell.angle_alpha   90.00
_cell.angle_beta   90.00
_cell.angle_gamma   90.00
#
_symmetry.space_group_name_H-M   'P 1'
#
loop_
_entity.id
_entity.type
_entity.pdbx_description
1 polymer ?
#
loop_
_entity_poly.entity_id
_entity_poly.type
_entity_poly.pdbx_seq_one_letter_code
_entity_poly.pdbx_strand_id
1 'polypeptide(L)'
;MALRLSKVNKSKTSKKNEGKKKFYPNSTMNNSNKYQLCTFFIKGRCKNGNLCQFQHSTIPITKKKLCWYFISGKCSKNFDCQYSHEISKFPCRYLNTVGFCRNLKNCRFSHTLINTDEEREQFVRDNKDYLMLPHEKGGPNELDPNHMWWKPILENVIKEQENIDAQNLLLKNLYNESESAIPKEICSVLSLVRRQ
;
A
#
# COMPACT_ATOMS: atom_id res chain seq x y z
N MET A 1 -16.86 -7.65 -66.67
CA MET A 1 -16.34 -8.65 -65.71
C MET A 1 -17.33 -8.83 -64.58
N ALA A 2 -17.73 -10.09 -64.43
CA ALA A 2 -18.37 -10.75 -63.30
C ALA A 2 -18.44 -9.97 -61.96
N LEU A 3 -19.64 -9.73 -61.41
CA LEU A 3 -20.37 -10.56 -60.42
C LEU A 3 -20.12 -10.04 -58.98
N ARG A 4 -21.16 -9.47 -58.32
CA ARG A 4 -22.02 -10.16 -57.32
C ARG A 4 -21.24 -10.51 -56.03
N LEU A 5 -21.65 -10.24 -54.79
CA LEU A 5 -22.93 -9.88 -54.18
C LEU A 5 -22.66 -9.26 -52.80
N SER A 6 -23.48 -8.26 -52.47
CA SER A 6 -24.13 -8.03 -51.18
C SER A 6 -24.07 -9.15 -50.13
N LYS A 7 -23.78 -8.78 -48.87
CA LYS A 7 -24.52 -9.31 -47.70
C LYS A 7 -24.70 -8.23 -46.63
N VAL A 8 -25.95 -7.79 -46.57
CA VAL A 8 -26.64 -7.04 -45.53
C VAL A 8 -26.82 -7.89 -44.27
N ASN A 9 -26.95 -7.20 -43.12
CA ASN A 9 -27.57 -7.61 -41.85
C ASN A 9 -26.97 -8.79 -41.08
N LYS A 10 -26.65 -8.55 -39.80
CA LYS A 10 -27.63 -8.81 -38.73
C LYS A 10 -27.13 -8.29 -37.38
N SER A 11 -27.98 -7.48 -36.77
CA SER A 11 -28.08 -7.27 -35.33
C SER A 11 -27.89 -8.60 -34.59
N LYS A 12 -26.90 -8.67 -33.70
CA LYS A 12 -26.91 -9.59 -32.57
C LYS A 12 -26.58 -8.79 -31.32
N THR A 13 -27.66 -8.31 -30.71
CA THR A 13 -27.82 -8.16 -29.27
C THR A 13 -27.04 -9.25 -28.52
N SER A 14 -26.18 -8.89 -27.58
CA SER A 14 -25.71 -9.81 -26.56
C SER A 14 -25.34 -9.08 -25.28
N LYS A 15 -26.34 -9.09 -24.40
CA LYS A 15 -26.24 -9.30 -22.95
C LYS A 15 -25.56 -8.20 -22.14
N LYS A 16 -26.42 -7.29 -21.68
CA LYS A 16 -26.35 -6.69 -20.33
C LYS A 16 -25.85 -7.73 -19.33
N ASN A 17 -24.62 -7.58 -18.85
CA ASN A 17 -24.27 -8.11 -17.54
C ASN A 17 -24.69 -7.04 -16.53
N GLU A 18 -25.91 -7.19 -16.01
CA GLU A 18 -26.36 -6.54 -14.79
C GLU A 18 -25.53 -7.08 -13.62
N GLY A 19 -24.30 -6.59 -13.53
CA GLY A 19 -23.53 -6.65 -12.29
C GLY A 19 -24.30 -5.80 -11.28
N LYS A 20 -25.01 -6.47 -10.37
CA LYS A 20 -25.77 -5.93 -9.24
C LYS A 20 -25.12 -4.64 -8.73
N LYS A 21 -25.61 -3.49 -9.21
CA LYS A 21 -25.33 -2.20 -8.59
C LYS A 21 -25.92 -2.33 -7.20
N LYS A 22 -25.07 -2.50 -6.18
CA LYS A 22 -25.50 -2.35 -4.80
C LYS A 22 -25.99 -0.91 -4.68
N PHE A 23 -27.30 -0.77 -4.77
CA PHE A 23 -28.02 0.46 -4.45
C PHE A 23 -27.74 0.69 -2.97
N TYR A 24 -26.82 1.60 -2.67
CA TYR A 24 -26.76 2.19 -1.34
C TYR A 24 -27.97 3.12 -1.30
N PRO A 25 -29.02 2.79 -0.51
CA PRO A 25 -30.15 3.69 -0.36
C PRO A 25 -29.61 5.02 0.15
N ASN A 26 -30.17 6.11 -0.35
CA ASN A 26 -29.85 7.48 0.04
C ASN A 26 -29.77 7.57 1.58
N SER A 27 -28.56 7.47 2.14
CA SER A 27 -28.31 7.95 3.48
C SER A 27 -28.48 9.45 3.40
N THR A 28 -29.58 9.92 3.96
CA THR A 28 -29.74 11.25 4.55
C THR A 28 -28.36 11.87 4.80
N MET A 29 -28.04 12.95 4.09
CA MET A 29 -26.73 13.60 4.19
C MET A 29 -26.48 14.01 5.64
N ASN A 30 -25.76 13.16 6.38
CA ASN A 30 -25.30 13.50 7.71
C ASN A 30 -24.11 14.45 7.51
N ASN A 31 -24.36 15.74 7.75
CA ASN A 31 -23.43 16.84 7.48
C ASN A 31 -22.11 16.72 8.28
N SER A 32 -22.08 15.80 9.27
CA SER A 32 -20.91 15.42 10.06
C SER A 32 -19.83 14.65 9.28
N ASN A 33 -20.20 13.91 8.22
CA ASN A 33 -19.24 13.10 7.45
C ASN A 33 -18.34 13.94 6.51
N LYS A 34 -18.73 15.18 6.21
CA LYS A 34 -17.96 16.09 5.35
C LYS A 34 -16.62 16.54 5.95
N TYR A 35 -16.38 16.32 7.24
CA TYR A 35 -15.12 16.66 7.92
C TYR A 35 -14.23 15.45 8.20
N GLN A 36 -14.73 14.23 7.93
CA GLN A 36 -13.95 13.01 8.15
C GLN A 36 -13.18 12.64 6.87
N LEU A 37 -11.88 12.37 7.04
CA LEU A 37 -11.04 11.88 5.96
C LEU A 37 -11.45 10.47 5.53
N CYS A 38 -11.51 10.24 4.22
CA CYS A 38 -11.82 8.91 3.69
C CYS A 38 -10.66 7.94 3.95
N THR A 39 -10.82 7.02 4.90
CA THR A 39 -9.82 5.99 5.21
C THR A 39 -9.53 5.09 4.01
N PHE A 40 -10.53 4.82 3.16
CA PHE A 40 -10.35 4.07 1.91
C PHE A 40 -9.52 4.83 0.88
N PHE A 41 -9.67 6.15 0.80
CA PHE A 41 -8.89 6.99 -0.11
C PHE A 41 -7.44 7.09 0.34
N ILE A 42 -7.20 7.29 1.64
CA ILE A 42 -5.85 7.27 2.24
C ILE A 42 -5.14 5.95 1.91
N LYS A 43 -5.87 4.83 1.91
CA LYS A 43 -5.36 3.50 1.54
C LYS A 43 -5.35 3.21 0.02
N GLY A 44 -5.76 4.15 -0.82
CA GLY A 44 -5.79 4.01 -2.29
C GLY A 44 -6.90 3.10 -2.85
N ARG A 45 -7.92 2.78 -2.05
CA ARG A 45 -9.00 1.81 -2.38
C ARG A 45 -10.37 2.44 -2.61
N CYS A 46 -10.51 3.76 -2.45
CA CYS A 46 -11.79 4.43 -2.67
C CYS A 46 -12.16 4.42 -4.17
N LYS A 47 -13.38 3.95 -4.48
CA LYS A 47 -13.92 3.92 -5.85
C LYS A 47 -14.92 5.05 -6.12
N ASN A 48 -15.32 5.77 -5.08
CA ASN A 48 -16.37 6.77 -5.18
C ASN A 48 -15.84 8.11 -5.71
N GLY A 49 -14.52 8.28 -5.85
CA GLY A 49 -13.93 9.50 -6.39
C GLY A 49 -14.49 10.75 -5.71
N ASN A 50 -14.94 11.73 -6.51
CA ASN A 50 -15.55 12.97 -6.00
C ASN A 50 -16.96 12.78 -5.44
N LEU A 51 -17.59 11.61 -5.65
CA LEU A 51 -18.88 11.23 -5.07
C LEU A 51 -18.72 10.60 -3.67
N CYS A 52 -17.49 10.53 -3.14
CA CYS A 52 -17.28 10.05 -1.78
C CYS A 52 -17.85 11.04 -0.77
N GLN A 53 -18.61 10.53 0.21
CA GLN A 53 -19.16 11.34 1.31
C GLN A 53 -18.09 11.83 2.32
N PHE A 54 -16.87 11.33 2.19
CA PHE A 54 -15.72 11.61 3.05
C PHE A 54 -14.66 12.42 2.29
N GLN A 55 -13.85 13.22 2.97
CA GLN A 55 -12.88 14.09 2.32
C GLN A 55 -11.69 13.33 1.72
N HIS A 56 -11.28 13.77 0.52
CA HIS A 56 -10.11 13.31 -0.22
C HIS A 56 -9.00 14.39 -0.27
N SER A 57 -8.80 15.15 0.81
CA SER A 57 -7.89 16.31 0.85
C SER A 57 -6.41 15.97 1.05
N THR A 58 -6.04 14.69 1.16
CA THR A 58 -4.68 14.25 1.48
C THR A 58 -4.09 13.33 0.42
N ILE A 59 -2.77 13.30 0.28
CA ILE A 59 -2.11 12.35 -0.62
C ILE A 59 -2.24 10.93 -0.02
N PRO A 60 -2.76 9.94 -0.77
CA PRO A 60 -2.83 8.56 -0.29
C PRO A 60 -1.47 8.03 0.15
N ILE A 61 -1.42 7.26 1.25
CA ILE A 61 -0.18 6.64 1.75
C ILE A 61 0.43 5.74 0.67
N THR A 62 -0.40 5.13 -0.18
CA THR A 62 0.07 4.31 -1.31
C THR A 62 0.89 5.12 -2.31
N LYS A 63 0.59 6.41 -2.51
CA LYS A 63 1.36 7.31 -3.40
C LYS A 63 2.70 7.70 -2.80
N LYS A 64 2.94 7.47 -1.50
CA LYS A 64 4.27 7.59 -0.89
C LYS A 64 5.17 6.38 -1.20
N LYS A 65 4.63 5.29 -1.77
CA LYS A 65 5.40 4.10 -2.16
C LYS A 65 5.51 4.01 -3.68
N LEU A 66 6.66 3.54 -4.17
CA LEU A 66 6.87 3.29 -5.59
C LEU A 66 6.00 2.14 -6.09
N CYS A 67 5.51 2.29 -7.33
CA CYS A 67 4.85 1.20 -8.01
C CYS A 67 5.88 0.18 -8.49
N TRP A 68 5.93 -0.98 -7.84
CA TRP A 68 6.78 -2.10 -8.27
C TRP A 68 6.54 -2.52 -9.73
N TYR A 69 5.27 -2.51 -10.16
CA TYR A 69 4.92 -2.82 -11.56
C TYR A 69 5.42 -1.76 -12.54
N PHE A 70 5.49 -0.49 -12.14
CA PHE A 70 6.03 0.56 -13.01
C PHE A 70 7.54 0.41 -13.18
N ILE A 71 8.26 0.15 -12.08
CA ILE A 71 9.70 -0.14 -12.12
C ILE A 71 10.00 -1.33 -13.04
N SER A 72 9.13 -2.36 -12.97
CA SER A 72 9.22 -3.57 -13.80
C SER A 72 8.71 -3.39 -15.24
N GLY A 73 8.16 -2.24 -15.61
CA GLY A 73 7.58 -1.98 -16.94
C GLY A 73 6.24 -2.67 -17.23
N LYS A 74 5.54 -3.16 -16.21
CA LYS A 74 4.29 -3.94 -16.31
C LYS A 74 3.04 -3.20 -15.80
N CYS A 75 3.16 -1.92 -15.42
CA CYS A 75 2.02 -1.17 -14.90
C CYS A 75 1.07 -0.77 -16.03
N SER A 76 -0.18 -1.24 -15.97
CA SER A 76 -1.25 -0.87 -16.91
C SER A 76 -2.07 0.35 -16.47
N LYS A 77 -1.90 0.81 -15.23
CA LYS A 77 -2.74 1.84 -14.62
C LYS A 77 -2.26 3.27 -14.85
N ASN A 78 -1.05 3.47 -15.38
CA ASN A 78 -0.47 4.79 -15.70
C ASN A 78 -0.83 5.87 -14.64
N PHE A 79 -1.62 6.88 -14.99
CA PHE A 79 -2.01 7.98 -14.10
C PHE A 79 -2.94 7.57 -12.95
N ASP A 80 -3.75 6.53 -13.16
CA ASP A 80 -4.73 6.00 -12.20
C ASP A 80 -4.11 4.95 -11.25
N CYS A 81 -2.78 4.81 -11.27
CA CYS A 81 -2.08 3.91 -10.36
C CYS A 81 -2.12 4.45 -8.92
N GLN A 82 -2.52 3.62 -7.95
CA GLN A 82 -2.52 4.02 -6.53
C GLN A 82 -1.11 4.30 -5.96
N TYR A 83 -0.06 3.88 -6.64
CA TYR A 83 1.34 4.02 -6.25
C TYR A 83 2.04 5.11 -7.07
N SER A 84 3.19 5.59 -6.59
CA SER A 84 3.97 6.60 -7.32
C SER A 84 4.71 6.01 -8.50
N HIS A 85 4.69 6.74 -9.62
CA HIS A 85 5.53 6.49 -10.81
C HIS A 85 6.73 7.45 -10.89
N GLU A 86 6.89 8.32 -9.91
CA GLU A 86 7.96 9.33 -9.89
C GLU A 86 9.22 8.75 -9.22
N ILE A 87 9.99 7.94 -9.96
CA ILE A 87 11.18 7.25 -9.43
C ILE A 87 12.22 8.22 -8.89
N SER A 88 12.39 9.39 -9.53
CA SER A 88 13.35 10.41 -9.14
C SER A 88 13.07 11.06 -7.77
N LYS A 89 11.87 10.91 -7.21
CA LYS A 89 11.58 11.38 -5.84
C LYS A 89 12.12 10.44 -4.76
N PHE A 90 12.51 9.23 -5.12
CA PHE A 90 12.96 8.22 -4.17
C PHE A 90 14.48 8.15 -4.14
N PRO A 91 15.10 8.12 -2.95
CA PRO A 91 16.55 8.06 -2.81
C PRO A 91 17.08 6.74 -3.36
N CYS A 92 18.23 6.81 -4.04
CA CYS A 92 18.93 5.63 -4.51
C CYS A 92 19.42 4.83 -3.32
N ARG A 93 18.94 3.60 -3.24
CA ARG A 93 19.30 2.64 -2.21
C ARG A 93 20.82 2.44 -2.12
N TYR A 94 21.46 2.08 -3.23
CA TYR A 94 22.89 1.76 -3.25
C TYR A 94 23.78 2.94 -2.86
N LEU A 95 23.47 4.14 -3.36
CA LEU A 95 24.23 5.34 -2.99
C LEU A 95 24.14 5.62 -1.49
N ASN A 96 22.93 5.52 -0.91
CA ASN A 96 22.72 5.87 0.48
C ASN A 96 23.14 4.75 1.46
N THR A 97 23.24 3.48 1.03
CA THR A 97 23.64 2.37 1.90
C THR A 97 25.10 1.95 1.73
N VAL A 98 25.61 1.91 0.50
CA VAL A 98 26.97 1.45 0.16
C VAL A 98 27.90 2.64 -0.11
N GLY A 99 27.36 3.85 -0.31
CA GLY A 99 28.13 5.02 -0.72
C GLY A 99 28.34 5.10 -2.24
N PHE A 100 28.01 4.04 -3.00
CA PHE A 100 28.27 3.97 -4.43
C PHE A 100 27.12 3.35 -5.22
N CYS A 101 26.75 3.97 -6.35
CA CYS A 101 25.79 3.44 -7.31
C CYS A 101 26.45 3.15 -8.65
N ARG A 102 26.46 1.88 -9.06
CA ARG A 102 27.03 1.41 -10.35
C ARG A 102 26.35 2.01 -11.59
N ASN A 103 25.12 2.51 -11.44
CA ASN A 103 24.39 3.12 -12.55
C ASN A 103 24.74 4.60 -12.74
N LEU A 104 25.47 5.25 -11.82
CA LEU A 104 25.87 6.66 -11.88
C LEU A 104 24.78 7.57 -12.48
N LYS A 105 25.02 8.16 -13.66
CA LYS A 105 24.09 9.10 -14.33
C LYS A 105 22.87 8.41 -14.96
N ASN A 106 22.92 7.10 -15.14
CA ASN A 106 21.83 6.30 -15.70
C ASN A 106 20.88 5.76 -14.61
N CYS A 107 21.15 6.08 -13.34
CA CYS A 107 20.26 5.72 -12.24
C CYS A 107 18.95 6.50 -12.33
N ARG A 108 17.83 5.77 -12.25
CA ARG A 108 16.47 6.37 -12.29
C ARG A 108 16.02 6.92 -10.92
N PHE A 109 16.76 6.62 -9.86
CA PHE A 109 16.51 7.07 -8.49
C PHE A 109 17.34 8.32 -8.16
N SER A 110 16.94 9.07 -7.14
CA SER A 110 17.67 10.27 -6.72
C SER A 110 19.06 9.94 -6.16
N HIS A 111 20.08 10.66 -6.61
CA HIS A 111 21.43 10.62 -6.05
C HIS A 111 21.70 11.72 -5.01
N THR A 112 20.64 12.31 -4.46
CA THR A 112 20.74 13.18 -3.28
C THR A 112 21.04 12.34 -2.04
N LEU A 113 22.10 12.71 -1.31
CA LEU A 113 22.41 12.10 -0.02
C LEU A 113 21.40 12.56 1.03
N ILE A 114 20.95 11.61 1.85
CA ILE A 114 20.01 11.87 2.93
C ILE A 114 20.76 12.45 4.12
N ASN A 115 20.47 13.72 4.44
CA ASN A 115 21.19 14.46 5.47
C ASN A 115 20.42 14.63 6.77
N THR A 116 19.08 14.63 6.72
CA THR A 116 18.23 14.80 7.90
C THR A 116 17.95 13.46 8.58
N ASP A 117 17.94 13.45 9.91
CA ASP A 117 17.73 12.22 10.68
C ASP A 117 16.34 11.61 10.44
N GLU A 118 15.30 12.44 10.28
CA GLU A 118 13.93 11.98 9.97
C GLU A 118 13.87 11.19 8.65
N GLU A 119 14.48 11.71 7.59
CA GLU A 119 14.54 11.03 6.30
C GLU A 119 15.42 9.77 6.35
N ARG A 120 16.50 9.80 7.14
CA ARG A 120 17.39 8.64 7.35
C ARG A 120 16.62 7.51 8.00
N GLU A 121 15.89 7.78 9.06
CA GLU A 121 15.06 6.78 9.71
C GLU A 121 13.95 6.27 8.79
N GLN A 122 13.28 7.15 8.07
CA GLN A 122 12.24 6.75 7.11
C GLN A 122 12.82 5.85 6.02
N PHE A 123 14.01 6.17 5.51
CA PHE A 123 14.72 5.36 4.54
C PHE A 123 15.06 3.97 5.05
N VAL A 124 15.55 3.88 6.30
CA VAL A 124 15.86 2.59 6.94
C VAL A 124 14.60 1.76 7.13
N ARG A 125 13.49 2.36 7.58
CA ARG A 125 12.19 1.69 7.72
C ARG A 125 11.69 1.17 6.38
N ASP A 126 11.76 1.98 5.32
CA ASP A 126 11.28 1.61 3.98
C ASP A 126 12.17 0.56 3.28
N ASN A 127 13.45 0.49 3.64
CA ASN A 127 14.42 -0.44 3.05
C ASN A 127 14.86 -1.56 4.00
N LYS A 128 14.19 -1.75 5.14
CA LYS A 128 14.53 -2.73 6.18
C LYS A 128 14.85 -4.11 5.60
N ASP A 129 13.97 -4.62 4.73
CA ASP A 129 14.15 -5.95 4.11
C ASP A 129 15.48 -6.06 3.37
N TYR A 130 15.86 -5.02 2.62
CA TYR A 130 17.11 -4.99 1.88
C TYR A 130 18.33 -4.86 2.80
N LEU A 131 18.23 -4.04 3.85
CA LEU A 131 19.33 -3.85 4.80
C LEU A 131 19.60 -5.12 5.62
N MET A 132 18.59 -5.97 5.77
CA MET A 132 18.69 -7.28 6.42
C MET A 132 19.13 -8.42 5.48
N LEU A 133 19.21 -8.18 4.16
CA LEU A 133 19.59 -9.24 3.21
C LEU A 133 21.08 -9.59 3.33
N PRO A 134 21.43 -10.88 3.36
CA PRO A 134 22.82 -11.31 3.25
C PRO A 134 23.48 -10.80 1.97
N HIS A 135 24.78 -10.47 2.05
CA HIS A 135 25.60 -10.04 0.91
C HIS A 135 25.48 -10.96 -0.31
N GLU A 136 25.49 -12.27 -0.08
CA GLU A 136 25.37 -13.31 -1.12
C GLU A 136 24.03 -13.25 -1.88
N LYS A 137 22.99 -12.67 -1.27
CA LYS A 137 21.64 -12.53 -1.86
C LYS A 137 21.34 -11.12 -2.34
N GLY A 138 22.38 -10.31 -2.57
CA GLY A 138 22.24 -8.95 -3.08
C GLY A 138 22.12 -7.88 -2.00
N GLY A 139 22.55 -8.18 -0.77
CA GLY A 139 22.78 -7.18 0.28
C GLY A 139 23.97 -6.24 -0.05
N PRO A 140 24.25 -5.25 0.83
CA PRO A 140 25.26 -4.21 0.56
C PRO A 140 26.72 -4.72 0.65
N ASN A 141 27.35 -5.16 -0.44
CA ASN A 141 28.62 -5.93 -0.44
C ASN A 141 29.93 -5.20 -0.03
N GLU A 142 29.92 -3.90 0.26
CA GLU A 142 31.12 -3.16 0.72
C GLU A 142 30.76 -2.36 1.97
N LEU A 143 31.14 -2.91 3.13
CA LEU A 143 30.83 -2.38 4.45
C LEU A 143 31.97 -1.49 4.94
N ASP A 144 32.09 -0.28 4.40
CA ASP A 144 32.94 0.72 5.04
C ASP A 144 32.21 1.28 6.28
N PRO A 145 32.86 1.35 7.45
CA PRO A 145 32.24 1.84 8.69
C PRO A 145 31.59 3.23 8.56
N ASN A 146 32.12 4.11 7.69
CA ASN A 146 31.59 5.45 7.49
C ASN A 146 30.32 5.49 6.64
N HIS A 147 30.03 4.41 5.90
CA HIS A 147 28.82 4.29 5.06
C HIS A 147 27.70 3.49 5.75
N MET A 148 27.92 3.02 6.99
CA MET A 148 26.97 2.25 7.78
C MET A 148 26.15 3.09 8.79
N TRP A 149 25.95 4.38 8.51
CA TRP A 149 25.13 5.28 9.35
C TRP A 149 23.73 4.71 9.64
N TRP A 150 23.22 3.85 8.77
CA TRP A 150 21.91 3.20 8.89
C TRP A 150 21.88 2.04 9.89
N LYS A 151 23.03 1.47 10.28
CA LYS A 151 23.07 0.27 11.16
C LYS A 151 22.48 0.53 12.55
N PRO A 152 22.87 1.58 13.30
CA PRO A 152 22.28 1.85 14.62
C PRO A 152 20.76 2.11 14.53
N ILE A 153 20.34 2.80 13.47
CA ILE A 153 18.92 3.08 13.20
C ILE A 153 18.16 1.79 12.91
N LEU A 154 18.73 0.88 12.11
CA LEU A 154 18.14 -0.40 11.77
C LEU A 154 17.93 -1.27 13.01
N GLU A 155 18.93 -1.33 13.89
CA GLU A 155 18.84 -2.06 15.15
C GLU A 155 17.71 -1.53 16.04
N ASN A 156 17.53 -0.21 16.12
CA ASN A 156 16.42 0.40 16.86
C ASN A 156 15.07 0.06 16.22
N VAL A 157 14.95 0.17 14.89
CA VAL A 157 13.72 -0.18 14.15
C VAL A 157 13.35 -1.65 14.31
N ILE A 158 14.33 -2.56 14.42
CA ILE A 158 14.08 -3.98 14.69
C ILE A 158 13.51 -4.17 16.09
N LYS A 159 14.16 -3.60 17.12
CA LYS A 159 13.71 -3.70 18.52
C LYS A 159 12.31 -3.12 18.73
N GLU A 160 12.02 -1.97 18.12
CA GLU A 160 10.69 -1.37 18.16
C GLU A 160 9.63 -2.30 17.55
N GLN A 161 9.92 -2.90 16.40
CA GLN A 161 9.00 -3.84 15.75
C GLN A 161 8.76 -5.07 16.61
N GLU A 162 9.80 -5.65 17.20
CA GLU A 162 9.70 -6.80 18.10
C GLU A 162 8.84 -6.49 19.34
N ASN A 163 8.99 -5.29 19.91
CA ASN A 163 8.16 -4.84 21.03
C ASN A 163 6.69 -4.69 20.62
N ILE A 164 6.43 -4.06 19.48
CA ILE A 164 5.06 -3.93 18.93
C ILE A 164 4.45 -5.30 18.66
N ASP A 165 5.22 -6.23 18.10
CA ASP A 165 4.77 -7.58 17.80
C ASP A 165 4.47 -8.37 19.09
N ALA A 166 5.29 -8.20 20.13
CA ALA A 166 5.05 -8.78 21.45
C ALA A 166 3.78 -8.21 22.11
N GLN A 167 3.56 -6.89 22.04
CA GLN A 167 2.34 -6.25 22.54
C GLN A 167 1.09 -6.73 21.78
N ASN A 168 1.17 -6.84 20.46
CA ASN A 168 0.08 -7.35 19.63
C ASN A 168 -0.22 -8.83 19.94
N LEU A 169 0.81 -9.62 20.21
CA LEU A 169 0.65 -11.02 20.62
C LEU A 169 -0.04 -11.13 21.98
N LEU A 170 0.36 -10.31 22.96
CA LEU A 170 -0.28 -10.24 24.27
C LEU A 170 -1.76 -9.88 24.14
N LEU A 171 -2.07 -8.83 23.37
CA LEU A 171 -3.46 -8.40 23.13
C LEU A 171 -4.29 -9.50 22.47
N LYS A 172 -3.71 -10.22 21.50
CA LYS A 172 -4.35 -11.35 20.83
C LYS A 172 -4.64 -12.49 21.79
N ASN A 173 -3.72 -12.80 22.69
CA ASN A 173 -3.91 -13.83 23.70
C ASN A 173 -5.03 -13.45 24.69
N LEU A 174 -5.03 -12.21 25.19
CA LEU A 174 -6.10 -11.69 26.07
C LEU A 174 -7.48 -11.74 25.39
N TYR A 175 -7.55 -11.41 24.10
CA TYR A 175 -8.79 -11.52 23.33
C TYR A 175 -9.29 -12.97 23.26
N ASN A 176 -8.39 -13.92 22.93
CA ASN A 176 -8.76 -15.34 22.85
C ASN A 176 -9.18 -15.92 24.21
N GLU A 177 -8.49 -15.54 25.29
CA GLU A 177 -8.87 -15.91 26.66
C GLU A 177 -10.27 -15.39 26.99
N SER A 178 -10.58 -14.13 26.63
CA SER A 178 -11.90 -13.55 26.85
C SER A 178 -13.01 -14.30 26.11
N GLU A 179 -12.78 -14.75 24.88
CA GLU A 179 -13.76 -15.56 24.14
C GLU A 179 -13.97 -16.95 24.76
N SER A 180 -12.89 -17.55 25.30
CA SER A 180 -12.96 -18.86 25.97
C SER A 180 -13.60 -18.81 27.36
N ALA A 181 -13.60 -17.64 28.00
CA ALA A 181 -14.18 -17.40 29.32
C ALA A 181 -15.69 -17.10 29.27
N ILE A 182 -16.29 -16.90 28.09
CA ILE A 182 -17.74 -16.74 27.94
C ILE A 182 -18.41 -18.10 28.19
N PRO A 183 -19.24 -18.25 29.25
CA PRO A 183 -19.98 -19.48 29.48
C PRO A 183 -20.88 -19.78 28.27
N LYS A 184 -20.90 -21.05 27.83
CA LYS A 184 -21.68 -21.52 26.65
C LYS A 184 -23.17 -21.15 26.72
N GLU A 185 -23.70 -20.92 27.93
CA GLU A 185 -25.06 -20.46 28.21
C GLU A 185 -25.36 -19.04 27.69
N ILE A 186 -24.37 -18.14 27.60
CA ILE A 186 -24.55 -16.74 27.15
C ILE A 186 -24.49 -16.61 25.62
N CYS A 187 -23.77 -17.52 24.94
CA CYS A 187 -23.70 -17.54 23.47
C CYS A 187 -25.06 -17.82 22.79
N SER A 188 -26.01 -18.46 23.49
CA SER A 188 -27.36 -18.69 22.96
C SER A 188 -28.15 -17.37 22.81
N VAL A 189 -27.99 -16.44 23.77
CA VAL A 189 -28.72 -15.17 23.81
C VAL A 189 -28.19 -14.17 22.76
N LEU A 190 -26.88 -14.13 22.50
CA LEU A 190 -26.28 -13.24 21.49
C LEU A 190 -26.60 -13.64 20.04
N SER A 191 -26.96 -14.91 19.80
CA SER A 191 -27.38 -15.38 18.48
C SER A 191 -28.81 -14.93 18.09
N LEU A 192 -29.64 -14.58 19.08
CA LEU A 192 -31.00 -14.08 18.89
C LEU A 192 -31.05 -12.57 18.62
N VAL A 193 -30.09 -11.79 19.12
CA VAL A 193 -30.01 -10.33 18.89
C VAL A 193 -29.53 -9.97 17.47
N ARG A 194 -28.90 -10.92 16.74
CA ARG A 194 -28.49 -10.73 15.34
C ARG A 194 -29.58 -11.07 14.30
N ARG A 195 -30.81 -11.37 14.73
CA ARG A 195 -31.95 -11.71 13.86
C ARG A 195 -33.18 -10.81 14.06
N GLN A 196 -33.01 -9.60 14.57
CA GLN A 196 -34.02 -8.54 14.51
C GLN A 196 -33.51 -7.36 13.68
#